data_AF-A0ABD2PUA9-F1
#
_entry.id   AF-A0ABD2PUA9-F1
#
_cell.length_a   1.000
_cell.length_b   1.000
_cell.length_c   1.000
_cell.angle_alpha   90.00
_cell.angle_beta   90.00
_cell.angle_gamma   90.00
#
_symmetry.space_group_name_H-M   'P 1'
#
loop_
_entity.id
_entity.type
_entity.pdbx_description
1 polymer ?
#
loop_
_entity_poly.entity_id
_entity_poly.type
_entity_poly.pdbx_seq_one_letter_code
_entity_poly.pdbx_strand_id
1 'polypeptide(L)'
;MGIRLDSASAFAGAIISPYYDSLLVKVIAKANNFQSASSKLLRSLREFRVRGVKTNIPFLLNVLENKRFLTGVVDTHFIDEHPELFKLPLSQNRAQKLLYFLADTMVNGPSTPLSTNIPPANIVPSVPTGNEKPGCPPPKGWKDVLREKGPEGFAKSVLDHKGALLMDTSMRDAHQSLLATRVRTYDLLRIAPFVSHNMSNLFALENWGGATFDVAMRFLHECPWERLEELRKLTPNIPFQMLLRGANGVGYTNYPDNVIFKSAPAQLASITLNID
;
A
#
# COMPACT_ATOMS: atom_id res chain seq x y z
N MET A 1 8.90 -9.86 34.41
CA MET A 1 8.74 -8.79 35.43
C MET A 1 9.98 -7.90 35.50
N GLY A 2 9.84 -6.66 35.99
CA GLY A 2 10.95 -5.70 36.13
C GLY A 2 10.68 -4.30 35.56
N ILE A 3 9.42 -3.88 35.46
CA ILE A 3 9.02 -2.51 35.12
C ILE A 3 8.21 -1.97 36.30
N ARG A 4 8.51 -0.74 36.73
CA ARG A 4 7.77 0.04 37.71
C ARG A 4 7.29 1.33 37.04
N LEU A 5 6.04 1.69 37.30
CA LEU A 5 5.42 2.92 36.81
C LEU A 5 4.99 3.77 38.01
N ASP A 6 5.49 5.00 38.06
CA ASP A 6 5.07 6.00 39.05
C ASP A 6 4.42 7.14 38.28
N SER A 7 3.10 7.13 38.21
CA SER A 7 2.33 8.16 37.51
C SER A 7 2.16 9.40 38.39
N ALA A 8 2.16 10.57 37.77
CA ALA A 8 1.65 11.80 38.37
C ALA A 8 0.13 11.88 38.11
N SER A 9 -0.35 12.98 37.56
CA SER A 9 -1.78 13.17 37.21
C SER A 9 -2.14 12.70 35.80
N ALA A 10 -1.40 11.72 35.24
CA ALA A 10 -1.60 11.27 33.87
C ALA A 10 -2.54 10.06 33.80
N PHE A 11 -3.85 10.33 33.76
CA PHE A 11 -4.89 9.33 33.54
C PHE A 11 -5.78 9.70 32.34
N ALA A 12 -6.61 8.77 31.88
CA ALA A 12 -7.51 9.02 30.75
C ALA A 12 -8.51 10.14 31.07
N GLY A 13 -8.52 11.19 30.25
CA GLY A 13 -9.35 12.39 30.47
C GLY A 13 -8.71 13.47 31.34
N ALA A 14 -7.49 13.27 31.84
CA ALA A 14 -6.77 14.29 32.59
C ALA A 14 -6.44 15.51 31.71
N ILE A 15 -6.60 16.71 32.28
CA ILE A 15 -6.19 17.97 31.67
C ILE A 15 -4.83 18.35 32.25
N ILE A 16 -3.81 18.40 31.40
CA ILE A 16 -2.45 18.74 31.80
C ILE A 16 -2.31 20.27 31.83
N SER A 17 -2.11 20.82 33.03
CA SER A 17 -1.95 22.24 33.27
C SER A 17 -0.57 22.74 32.85
N PRO A 18 -0.44 23.96 32.30
CA PRO A 18 0.85 24.58 31.99
C PRO A 18 1.55 25.16 33.23
N TYR A 19 0.90 25.20 34.40
CA TYR A 19 1.44 25.86 35.60
C TYR A 19 2.40 25.00 36.42
N TYR A 20 2.50 23.70 36.12
CA TYR A 20 3.39 22.74 36.79
C TYR A 20 4.33 22.09 35.79
N ASP A 21 5.22 21.22 36.26
CA ASP A 21 6.08 20.44 35.39
C ASP A 21 5.27 19.51 34.48
N SER A 22 5.83 19.19 33.31
CA SER A 22 5.16 18.37 32.29
C SER A 22 5.30 16.86 32.55
N LEU A 23 5.62 16.45 33.78
CA LEU A 23 5.84 15.05 34.12
C LEU A 23 4.52 14.26 34.09
N LEU A 24 4.43 13.29 33.18
CA LEU A 24 3.27 12.40 33.08
C LEU A 24 3.45 11.13 33.92
N VAL A 25 4.53 10.40 33.68
CA VAL A 25 4.82 9.12 34.34
C VAL A 25 6.33 8.86 34.35
N LYS A 26 6.83 8.31 35.44
CA LYS A 26 8.19 7.76 35.53
C LYS A 26 8.14 6.27 35.20
N VAL A 27 8.97 5.84 34.26
CA VAL A 27 9.11 4.44 33.86
C VAL A 27 10.48 3.95 34.30
N ILE A 28 10.52 2.94 35.17
CA ILE A 28 11.76 2.43 35.74
C ILE A 28 11.88 0.94 35.40
N ALA A 29 12.97 0.55 34.75
CA ALA A 29 13.27 -0.85 34.47
C ALA A 29 14.38 -1.38 35.40
N LYS A 30 14.21 -2.64 35.84
CA LYS A 30 15.22 -3.39 36.60
C LYS A 30 15.53 -4.71 35.90
N ALA A 31 16.82 -5.01 35.78
CA ALA A 31 17.35 -6.27 35.27
C ALA A 31 18.74 -6.54 35.87
N ASN A 32 19.31 -7.70 35.53
CA ASN A 32 20.62 -8.13 36.05
C ASN A 32 21.80 -7.40 35.39
N ASN A 33 21.60 -6.79 34.24
CA ASN A 33 22.59 -5.96 33.56
C ASN A 33 21.92 -4.76 32.88
N PHE A 34 22.73 -3.76 32.55
CA PHE A 34 22.27 -2.50 31.99
C PHE A 34 21.56 -2.69 30.65
N GLN A 35 22.11 -3.51 29.77
CA GLN A 35 21.55 -3.77 28.44
C GLN A 35 20.14 -4.37 28.54
N SER A 36 19.94 -5.34 29.43
CA SER A 36 18.62 -5.94 29.66
C SER A 36 17.63 -4.95 30.28
N ALA A 37 18.09 -4.04 31.15
CA ALA A 37 17.25 -2.99 31.71
C ALA A 37 16.83 -1.99 30.62
N SER A 38 17.77 -1.56 29.78
CA SER A 38 17.54 -0.69 28.62
C SER A 38 16.59 -1.33 27.61
N SER A 39 16.73 -2.61 27.28
CA SER A 39 15.81 -3.32 26.40
C SER A 39 14.38 -3.41 26.97
N LYS A 40 14.25 -3.60 28.29
CA LYS A 40 12.94 -3.59 28.97
C LYS A 40 12.30 -2.20 28.89
N LEU A 41 13.07 -1.14 29.15
CA LEU A 41 12.64 0.26 29.02
C LEU A 41 12.22 0.58 27.58
N LEU A 42 13.02 0.17 26.60
CA LEU A 42 12.74 0.35 25.17
C LEU A 42 11.41 -0.29 24.78
N ARG A 43 11.18 -1.55 25.18
CA ARG A 43 9.89 -2.24 24.97
C ARG A 43 8.74 -1.49 25.63
N SER A 44 8.89 -1.11 26.90
CA SER A 44 7.83 -0.41 27.64
C SER A 44 7.48 0.93 27.00
N LEU A 45 8.46 1.73 26.59
CA LEU A 45 8.23 3.00 25.89
C LEU A 45 7.55 2.80 24.53
N ARG A 46 7.89 1.75 23.79
CA ARG A 46 7.20 1.38 22.53
C ARG A 46 5.77 0.89 22.75
N GLU A 47 5.45 0.35 23.93
CA GLU A 47 4.11 -0.08 24.33
C GLU A 47 3.24 1.09 24.80
N PHE A 48 3.82 2.15 25.36
CA PHE A 48 3.07 3.33 25.80
C PHE A 48 2.22 3.93 24.67
N ARG A 49 0.97 4.24 25.01
CA ARG A 49 0.03 4.94 24.12
C ARG A 49 -0.50 6.16 24.85
N VAL A 50 0.09 7.31 24.55
CA VAL A 50 -0.36 8.62 25.03
C VAL A 50 -0.92 9.39 23.83
N ARG A 51 -2.14 9.89 23.95
CA ARG A 51 -2.85 10.66 22.92
C ARG A 51 -3.35 11.97 23.53
N GLY A 52 -3.50 13.01 22.72
CA GLY A 52 -3.91 14.35 23.16
C GLY A 52 -2.75 15.32 23.37
N VAL A 53 -1.58 14.83 23.81
CA VAL A 53 -0.37 15.64 23.99
C VAL A 53 0.85 15.02 23.30
N LYS A 54 1.83 15.86 22.92
CA LYS A 54 3.14 15.40 22.47
C LYS A 54 3.94 14.92 23.68
N THR A 55 4.78 13.90 23.50
CA THR A 55 5.64 13.35 24.56
C THR A 55 7.08 13.27 24.07
N ASN A 56 8.03 13.17 25.01
CA ASN A 56 9.45 12.96 24.73
C ASN A 56 9.81 11.49 24.45
N ILE A 57 8.83 10.57 24.34
CA ILE A 57 9.07 9.14 24.10
C ILE A 57 9.99 8.91 22.88
N PRO A 58 9.79 9.52 21.69
CA PRO A 58 10.67 9.27 20.55
C PRO A 58 12.14 9.63 20.81
N PHE A 59 12.39 10.70 21.57
CA PHE A 59 13.73 11.09 21.97
C PHE A 59 14.35 10.06 22.92
N LEU A 60 13.59 9.60 23.93
CA LEU A 60 14.04 8.56 24.86
C LEU A 60 14.35 7.24 24.16
N LEU A 61 13.59 6.87 23.11
CA LEU A 61 13.90 5.70 22.28
C LEU A 61 15.24 5.86 21.57
N ASN A 62 15.51 7.02 20.97
CA ASN A 62 16.80 7.30 20.31
C ASN A 62 17.98 7.18 21.29
N VAL A 63 17.82 7.70 22.52
CA VAL A 63 18.85 7.57 23.57
C VAL A 63 19.09 6.11 23.95
N LEU A 64 18.04 5.32 24.16
CA LEU A 64 18.13 3.91 24.55
C LEU A 64 18.67 2.99 23.44
N GLU A 65 18.63 3.43 22.19
CA GLU A 65 19.18 2.71 21.03
C GLU A 65 20.62 3.14 20.70
N ASN A 66 21.10 4.24 21.28
CA ASN A 66 22.46 4.75 21.02
C ASN A 66 23.53 3.85 21.68
N LYS A 67 24.57 3.48 20.91
CA LYS A 67 25.64 2.59 21.37
C LYS A 67 26.46 3.16 22.54
N ARG A 68 26.73 4.47 22.57
CA ARG A 68 27.47 5.10 23.68
C ARG A 68 26.66 5.04 24.97
N PHE A 69 25.36 5.28 24.89
CA PHE A 69 24.46 5.09 26.03
C PHE A 69 24.49 3.63 26.51
N LEU A 70 24.32 2.66 25.62
CA LEU A 70 24.30 1.22 25.93
C LEU A 70 25.62 0.66 26.50
N THR A 71 26.75 1.32 26.21
CA THR A 71 28.07 0.96 26.74
C THR A 71 28.42 1.71 28.03
N GLY A 72 27.58 2.66 28.46
CA GLY A 72 27.82 3.48 29.65
C GLY A 72 28.90 4.55 29.47
N VAL A 73 29.38 4.78 28.24
CA VAL A 73 30.41 5.78 27.92
C VAL A 73 29.74 7.11 27.57
N VAL A 74 29.12 7.71 28.58
CA VAL A 74 28.37 8.97 28.48
C VAL A 74 28.83 9.95 29.57
N ASP A 75 28.78 11.23 29.25
CA ASP A 75 29.04 12.34 30.18
C ASP A 75 27.90 13.37 30.09
N THR A 76 28.09 14.53 30.72
CA THR A 76 27.08 15.60 30.73
C THR A 76 26.89 16.27 29.38
N HIS A 77 27.83 16.14 28.43
CA HIS A 77 27.74 16.71 27.08
C HIS A 77 27.16 15.73 26.06
N PHE A 78 26.91 14.46 26.45
CA PHE A 78 26.42 13.42 25.55
C PHE A 78 25.22 13.86 24.70
N ILE A 79 24.21 14.52 25.26
CA ILE A 79 23.03 14.91 24.47
C ILE A 79 23.38 16.01 23.45
N ASP A 80 24.21 16.98 23.85
CA ASP A 80 24.58 18.13 23.02
C ASP A 80 25.50 17.73 21.86
N GLU A 81 26.37 16.74 22.07
CA GLU A 81 27.30 16.20 21.06
C GLU A 81 26.63 15.26 20.04
N HIS A 82 25.39 14.83 20.28
CA HIS A 82 24.70 13.81 19.46
C HIS A 82 23.38 14.36 18.87
N PRO A 83 23.45 15.31 17.91
CA PRO A 83 22.27 15.95 17.32
C PRO A 83 21.36 14.96 16.58
N GLU A 84 21.86 13.77 16.22
CA GLU A 84 21.04 12.69 15.65
C GLU A 84 19.95 12.19 16.61
N LEU A 85 20.10 12.37 17.93
CA LEU A 85 19.07 12.02 18.92
C LEU A 85 17.77 12.80 18.70
N PHE A 86 17.83 13.97 18.06
CA PHE A 86 16.67 14.80 17.73
C PHE A 86 16.07 14.50 16.36
N LYS A 87 16.62 13.54 15.60
CA LYS A 87 15.99 13.02 14.37
C LYS A 87 14.88 12.05 14.77
N LEU A 88 13.72 12.61 15.11
CA LEU A 88 12.61 11.84 15.65
C LEU A 88 11.87 11.08 14.53
N PRO A 89 11.64 9.76 14.67
CA PRO A 89 10.87 9.01 13.69
C PRO A 89 9.42 9.51 13.66
N LEU A 90 8.91 9.75 12.45
CA LEU A 90 7.51 10.14 12.26
C LEU A 90 6.61 8.90 12.42
N SER A 91 5.67 8.96 13.36
CA SER A 91 4.62 7.94 13.46
C SER A 91 3.63 8.09 12.31
N GLN A 92 3.37 7.01 11.58
CA GLN A 92 2.42 7.00 10.47
C GLN A 92 0.96 7.24 10.91
N ASN A 93 0.66 6.99 12.18
CA ASN A 93 -0.65 7.18 12.83
C ASN A 93 -1.85 6.57 12.07
N ARG A 94 -1.66 5.37 11.50
CA ARG A 94 -2.62 4.73 10.58
C ARG A 94 -4.02 4.54 11.15
N ALA A 95 -4.14 4.03 12.39
CA ALA A 95 -5.44 3.77 13.02
C ALA A 95 -6.27 5.05 13.22
N GLN A 96 -5.63 6.15 13.65
CA GLN A 96 -6.33 7.42 13.83
C GLN A 96 -6.79 8.01 12.49
N LYS A 97 -5.96 7.91 11.44
CA LYS A 97 -6.34 8.33 10.09
C LYS A 97 -7.55 7.53 9.57
N LEU A 98 -7.58 6.22 9.82
CA LEU A 98 -8.71 5.37 9.45
C LEU A 98 -9.98 5.74 10.21
N LEU A 99 -9.89 5.93 11.53
CA LEU A 99 -11.04 6.35 12.34
C LEU A 99 -11.58 7.71 11.90
N TYR A 100 -10.69 8.66 11.60
CA TYR A 100 -11.07 9.96 11.07
C TYR A 100 -11.80 9.82 9.74
N PHE A 101 -11.26 9.05 8.79
CA PHE A 101 -11.89 8.81 7.50
C PHE A 101 -13.29 8.19 7.64
N LEU A 102 -13.43 7.18 8.50
CA LEU A 102 -14.73 6.54 8.77
C LEU A 102 -15.73 7.52 9.40
N ALA A 103 -15.31 8.26 10.42
CA ALA A 103 -16.17 9.23 11.09
C ALA A 103 -16.60 10.36 10.14
N ASP A 104 -15.66 10.90 9.36
CA ASP A 104 -15.92 11.94 8.37
C ASP A 104 -16.90 11.43 7.29
N THR A 105 -16.67 10.23 6.75
CA THR A 105 -17.58 9.63 5.76
C THR A 105 -18.97 9.36 6.33
N MET A 106 -19.08 8.95 7.59
CA MET A 106 -20.38 8.70 8.24
C MET A 106 -21.17 9.98 8.51
N VAL A 107 -20.49 11.08 8.86
CA VAL A 107 -21.13 12.37 9.21
C VAL A 107 -21.39 13.21 7.97
N ASN A 108 -20.40 13.33 7.09
CA ASN A 108 -20.41 14.24 5.94
C ASN A 108 -20.76 13.52 4.62
N GLY A 109 -20.81 12.18 4.60
CA GLY A 109 -20.99 11.39 3.39
C GLY A 109 -19.69 11.22 2.59
N PRO A 110 -19.75 10.53 1.44
CA PRO A 110 -18.59 10.35 0.57
C PRO A 110 -18.16 11.67 -0.09
N SER A 111 -16.85 11.85 -0.29
CA SER A 111 -16.28 13.04 -0.93
C SER A 111 -16.73 13.24 -2.39
N THR A 112 -17.12 12.16 -3.07
CA THR A 112 -17.67 12.20 -4.42
C THR A 112 -19.17 11.89 -4.35
N PRO A 113 -20.03 12.75 -4.93
CA PRO A 113 -21.46 12.48 -5.00
C PRO A 113 -21.76 11.11 -5.62
N LEU A 114 -22.64 10.34 -4.98
CA LEU A 114 -23.08 9.07 -5.52
C LEU A 114 -23.95 9.31 -6.75
N SER A 115 -23.73 8.53 -7.80
CA SER A 115 -24.55 8.60 -9.03
C SER A 115 -25.97 8.05 -8.82
N THR A 116 -26.22 7.37 -7.70
CA THR A 116 -27.51 6.76 -7.37
C THR A 116 -27.78 6.86 -5.87
N ASN A 117 -29.06 6.83 -5.49
CA ASN A 117 -29.49 6.73 -4.10
C ASN A 117 -29.65 5.27 -3.64
N ILE A 118 -29.24 4.30 -4.46
CA ILE A 118 -29.36 2.88 -4.13
C ILE A 118 -28.33 2.56 -3.05
N PRO A 119 -28.74 2.01 -1.90
CA PRO A 119 -27.79 1.65 -0.85
C PRO A 119 -26.85 0.53 -1.32
N PRO A 120 -25.61 0.46 -0.79
CA PRO A 120 -24.74 -0.67 -1.04
C PRO A 120 -25.43 -2.00 -0.73
N ALA A 121 -25.16 -3.02 -1.54
CA ALA A 121 -25.71 -4.34 -1.29
C ALA A 121 -25.17 -4.92 0.03
N ASN A 122 -26.04 -5.56 0.82
CA ASN A 122 -25.65 -6.30 2.03
C ASN A 122 -25.05 -7.68 1.72
N ILE A 123 -24.81 -7.98 0.45
CA ILE A 123 -24.28 -9.25 -0.02
C ILE A 123 -22.77 -9.17 0.00
N VAL A 124 -22.13 -10.10 0.71
CA VAL A 124 -20.68 -10.31 0.57
C VAL A 124 -20.45 -11.15 -0.69
N PRO A 125 -19.79 -10.62 -1.73
CA PRO A 125 -19.53 -11.39 -2.94
C PRO A 125 -18.68 -12.62 -2.60
N SER A 126 -19.08 -13.79 -3.09
CA SER A 126 -18.24 -14.99 -3.06
C SER A 126 -17.31 -14.99 -4.27
N VAL A 127 -16.05 -15.35 -4.06
CA VAL A 127 -15.15 -15.69 -5.16
C VAL A 127 -15.49 -17.12 -5.58
N PRO A 128 -15.77 -17.39 -6.87
CA PRO A 128 -16.01 -18.75 -7.32
C PRO A 128 -14.81 -19.64 -6.98
N THR A 129 -15.08 -20.86 -6.53
CA THR A 129 -14.04 -21.87 -6.35
C THR A 129 -13.76 -22.52 -7.68
N GLY A 130 -12.51 -22.47 -8.15
CA GLY A 130 -12.11 -23.32 -9.27
C GLY A 130 -11.68 -24.71 -8.79
N ASN A 131 -11.20 -25.51 -9.74
CA ASN A 131 -10.75 -26.89 -9.49
C ASN A 131 -9.29 -26.96 -8.97
N GLU A 132 -8.67 -25.82 -8.73
CA GLU A 132 -7.28 -25.71 -8.29
C GLU A 132 -7.07 -26.18 -6.84
N LYS A 133 -5.95 -26.88 -6.61
CA LYS A 133 -5.48 -27.19 -5.26
C LYS A 133 -4.88 -25.93 -4.62
N PRO A 134 -5.15 -25.66 -3.33
CA PRO A 134 -4.54 -24.53 -2.62
C PRO A 134 -3.02 -24.56 -2.74
N GLY A 135 -2.43 -23.43 -3.14
CA GLY A 135 -0.98 -23.25 -3.23
C GLY A 135 -0.31 -23.78 -4.52
N CYS A 136 -1.07 -24.36 -5.46
CA CYS A 136 -0.52 -24.66 -6.79
C CYS A 136 -0.35 -23.39 -7.62
N PRO A 137 0.70 -23.29 -8.47
CA PRO A 137 0.82 -22.20 -9.42
C PRO A 137 -0.26 -22.31 -10.52
N PRO A 138 -0.66 -21.19 -11.13
CA PRO A 138 -1.61 -21.20 -12.24
C PRO A 138 -1.01 -21.90 -13.48
N PRO A 139 -1.87 -22.43 -14.38
CA PRO A 139 -1.40 -23.05 -15.62
C PRO A 139 -0.59 -22.08 -16.48
N LYS A 140 0.29 -22.62 -17.33
CA LYS A 140 1.01 -21.80 -18.31
C LYS A 140 0.02 -21.04 -19.21
N GLY A 141 0.32 -19.79 -19.49
CA GLY A 141 -0.51 -18.90 -20.30
C GLY A 141 0.28 -18.17 -21.37
N TRP A 142 -0.39 -17.25 -22.05
CA TRP A 142 0.20 -16.48 -23.15
C TRP A 142 1.39 -15.60 -22.73
N LYS A 143 1.53 -15.27 -21.43
CA LYS A 143 2.70 -14.53 -20.92
C LYS A 143 3.95 -15.39 -20.91
N ASP A 144 3.81 -16.70 -20.71
CA ASP A 144 4.94 -17.62 -20.81
C ASP A 144 5.46 -17.67 -22.24
N VAL A 145 4.56 -17.67 -23.24
CA VAL A 145 4.93 -17.58 -24.66
C VAL A 145 5.68 -16.28 -24.95
N LEU A 146 5.17 -15.15 -24.46
CA LEU A 146 5.83 -13.84 -24.61
C LEU A 146 7.23 -13.82 -23.98
N ARG A 147 7.38 -14.39 -22.78
CA ARG A 147 8.67 -14.46 -22.07
C ARG A 147 9.68 -15.38 -22.78
N GLU A 148 9.22 -16.54 -23.26
CA GLU A 148 10.07 -17.57 -23.84
C GLU A 148 10.47 -17.23 -25.29
N LYS A 149 9.57 -16.63 -26.08
CA LYS A 149 9.79 -16.38 -27.53
C LYS A 149 9.96 -14.91 -27.90
N GLY A 150 9.82 -13.99 -26.94
CA GLY A 150 9.86 -12.55 -27.19
C GLY A 150 8.65 -12.04 -28.00
N PRO A 151 8.60 -10.72 -28.29
CA PRO A 151 7.47 -10.09 -28.98
C PRO A 151 7.20 -10.65 -30.39
N GLU A 152 8.24 -10.87 -31.19
CA GLU A 152 8.09 -11.40 -32.56
C GLU A 152 7.57 -12.84 -32.55
N GLY A 153 8.11 -13.68 -31.66
CA GLY A 153 7.66 -15.06 -31.50
C GLY A 153 6.27 -15.18 -30.89
N PHE A 154 5.87 -14.22 -30.04
CA PHE A 154 4.51 -14.07 -29.57
C PHE A 154 3.55 -13.73 -30.70
N ALA A 155 3.86 -12.72 -31.52
CA ALA A 155 3.05 -12.33 -32.68
C ALA A 155 2.88 -13.50 -33.67
N LYS A 156 3.96 -14.23 -33.96
CA LYS A 156 3.89 -15.45 -34.78
C LYS A 156 2.99 -16.53 -34.16
N SER A 157 3.12 -16.76 -32.84
CA SER A 157 2.29 -17.75 -32.13
C SER A 157 0.80 -17.37 -32.12
N VAL A 158 0.48 -16.07 -32.15
CA VAL A 158 -0.88 -15.56 -32.30
C VAL A 158 -1.42 -15.81 -33.71
N LEU A 159 -0.62 -15.55 -34.75
CA LEU A 159 -0.99 -15.84 -36.14
C LEU A 159 -1.19 -17.34 -36.41
N ASP A 160 -0.38 -18.19 -35.78
CA ASP A 160 -0.47 -19.65 -35.90
C ASP A 160 -1.64 -20.24 -35.09
N HIS A 161 -2.26 -19.46 -34.18
CA HIS A 161 -3.34 -19.94 -33.33
C HIS A 161 -4.64 -20.15 -34.13
N LYS A 162 -5.19 -21.37 -34.05
CA LYS A 162 -6.49 -21.69 -34.64
C LYS A 162 -7.62 -21.32 -33.68
N GLY A 163 -8.32 -20.23 -33.96
CA GLY A 163 -9.49 -19.79 -33.21
C GLY A 163 -9.44 -18.31 -32.85
N ALA A 164 -10.54 -17.81 -32.28
CA ALA A 164 -10.58 -16.46 -31.77
C ALA A 164 -9.94 -16.40 -30.38
N LEU A 165 -8.93 -15.55 -30.23
CA LEU A 165 -8.36 -15.22 -28.95
C LEU A 165 -9.19 -14.14 -28.25
N LEU A 166 -9.31 -14.26 -26.93
CA LEU A 166 -10.11 -13.34 -26.12
C LEU A 166 -9.21 -12.52 -25.21
N MET A 167 -9.46 -11.22 -25.21
CA MET A 167 -8.94 -10.28 -24.23
C MET A 167 -10.08 -9.86 -23.30
N ASP A 168 -9.86 -9.99 -22.00
CA ASP A 168 -10.82 -9.52 -21.01
C ASP A 168 -10.54 -8.06 -20.65
N THR A 169 -11.57 -7.22 -20.71
CA THR A 169 -11.52 -5.78 -20.40
C THR A 169 -12.24 -5.45 -19.09
N SER A 170 -12.68 -6.47 -18.33
CA SER A 170 -13.41 -6.30 -17.07
C SER A 170 -12.65 -5.45 -16.04
N MET A 171 -11.31 -5.53 -16.04
CA MET A 171 -10.45 -4.80 -15.10
C MET A 171 -10.10 -3.36 -15.54
N ARG A 172 -10.49 -2.93 -16.75
CA ARG A 172 -10.17 -1.59 -17.29
C ARG A 172 -11.37 -0.96 -18.02
N ASP A 173 -11.61 -1.32 -19.28
CA ASP A 173 -12.57 -0.59 -20.12
C ASP A 173 -14.03 -0.79 -19.67
N ALA A 174 -14.39 -2.00 -19.26
CA ALA A 174 -15.78 -2.31 -18.92
C ALA A 174 -16.33 -1.40 -17.81
N HIS A 175 -15.56 -1.24 -16.72
CA HIS A 175 -15.96 -0.36 -15.62
C HIS A 175 -15.66 1.12 -15.90
N GLN A 176 -14.74 1.44 -16.80
CA GLN A 176 -14.59 2.79 -17.32
C GLN A 176 -15.88 3.26 -18.02
N SER A 177 -16.50 2.40 -18.82
CA SER A 177 -17.77 2.70 -19.51
C SER A 177 -18.98 2.68 -18.56
N LEU A 178 -19.09 1.68 -17.69
CA LEU A 178 -20.32 1.43 -16.92
C LEU A 178 -20.33 2.03 -15.52
N LEU A 179 -19.16 2.17 -14.88
CA LEU A 179 -19.03 2.50 -13.47
C LEU A 179 -18.09 3.70 -13.26
N ALA A 180 -17.95 4.56 -14.27
CA ALA A 180 -17.09 5.74 -14.25
C ALA A 180 -15.67 5.44 -13.74
N THR A 181 -15.13 4.27 -14.07
CA THR A 181 -13.78 3.84 -13.67
C THR A 181 -13.61 3.63 -12.14
N ARG A 182 -14.68 3.45 -11.37
CA ARG A 182 -14.64 3.45 -9.89
C ARG A 182 -14.41 2.07 -9.25
N VAL A 183 -14.09 1.03 -10.04
CA VAL A 183 -13.74 -0.28 -9.47
C VAL A 183 -12.38 -0.19 -8.76
N ARG A 184 -12.36 -0.64 -7.51
CA ARG A 184 -11.24 -0.48 -6.59
C ARG A 184 -10.24 -1.61 -6.68
N THR A 185 -8.99 -1.34 -6.32
CA THR A 185 -7.92 -2.35 -6.28
C THR A 185 -8.33 -3.54 -5.42
N TYR A 186 -9.00 -3.30 -4.29
CA TYR A 186 -9.50 -4.33 -3.38
C TYR A 186 -10.33 -5.41 -4.10
N ASP A 187 -11.30 -5.01 -4.93
CA ASP A 187 -12.20 -5.93 -5.62
C ASP A 187 -11.49 -6.68 -6.75
N LEU A 188 -10.61 -5.99 -7.48
CA LEU A 188 -9.81 -6.58 -8.57
C LEU A 188 -8.85 -7.66 -8.04
N LEU A 189 -8.14 -7.39 -6.94
CA LEU A 189 -7.22 -8.35 -6.33
C LEU A 189 -7.94 -9.59 -5.80
N ARG A 190 -9.18 -9.43 -5.33
CA ARG A 190 -9.97 -10.52 -4.76
C ARG A 190 -10.30 -11.60 -5.79
N ILE A 191 -10.53 -11.24 -7.04
CA ILE A 191 -10.88 -12.17 -8.13
C ILE A 191 -9.67 -12.60 -8.98
N ALA A 192 -8.56 -11.84 -8.95
CA ALA A 192 -7.38 -12.09 -9.78
C ALA A 192 -6.80 -13.53 -9.73
N PRO A 193 -6.73 -14.21 -8.56
CA PRO A 193 -6.28 -15.60 -8.52
C PRO A 193 -7.19 -16.54 -9.31
N PHE A 194 -8.51 -16.39 -9.18
CA PHE A 194 -9.48 -17.19 -9.92
C PHE A 194 -9.30 -17.01 -11.43
N VAL A 195 -9.17 -15.77 -11.90
CA VAL A 195 -8.92 -15.45 -13.32
C VAL A 195 -7.62 -16.09 -13.79
N SER A 196 -6.54 -15.97 -13.02
CA SER A 196 -5.24 -16.56 -13.35
C SER A 196 -5.29 -18.08 -13.52
N HIS A 197 -6.07 -18.78 -12.68
CA HIS A 197 -6.20 -20.22 -12.70
C HIS A 197 -7.20 -20.74 -13.75
N ASN A 198 -8.37 -20.14 -13.82
CA ASN A 198 -9.51 -20.67 -14.57
C ASN A 198 -9.68 -20.03 -15.96
N MET A 199 -8.99 -18.91 -16.21
CA MET A 199 -9.00 -18.20 -17.50
C MET A 199 -7.57 -18.02 -18.04
N SER A 200 -6.70 -19.00 -17.78
CA SER A 200 -5.27 -18.96 -18.16
C SER A 200 -5.03 -18.87 -19.68
N ASN A 201 -6.03 -19.18 -20.49
CA ASN A 201 -6.01 -19.13 -21.95
C ASN A 201 -6.35 -17.74 -22.54
N LEU A 202 -6.69 -16.75 -21.72
CA LEU A 202 -6.88 -15.38 -22.17
C LEU A 202 -5.62 -14.84 -22.85
N PHE A 203 -5.80 -14.21 -24.00
CA PHE A 203 -4.71 -13.58 -24.75
C PHE A 203 -4.07 -12.45 -23.96
N ALA A 204 -4.89 -11.62 -23.32
CA ALA A 204 -4.45 -10.58 -22.41
C ALA A 204 -5.55 -10.22 -21.41
N LEU A 205 -5.14 -9.63 -20.30
CA LEU A 205 -6.01 -8.91 -19.37
C LEU A 205 -5.73 -7.42 -19.51
N GLU A 206 -6.73 -6.70 -20.00
CA GLU A 206 -6.65 -5.25 -20.03
C GLU A 206 -7.01 -4.71 -18.64
N ASN A 207 -6.02 -4.16 -17.94
CA ASN A 207 -6.15 -3.79 -16.53
C ASN A 207 -5.49 -2.46 -16.15
N TRP A 208 -4.99 -1.71 -17.14
CA TRP A 208 -4.26 -0.48 -16.87
C TRP A 208 -4.36 0.55 -18.00
N GLY A 209 -3.91 1.78 -17.76
CA GLY A 209 -4.02 2.88 -18.71
C GLY A 209 -5.44 3.45 -18.83
N GLY A 210 -5.68 4.24 -19.88
CA GLY A 210 -6.91 5.03 -20.01
C GLY A 210 -7.15 5.92 -18.79
N ALA A 211 -8.40 6.00 -18.33
CA ALA A 211 -8.75 6.84 -17.17
C ALA A 211 -8.34 6.23 -15.81
N THR A 212 -7.95 4.96 -15.76
CA THR A 212 -7.69 4.26 -14.49
C THR A 212 -6.56 4.88 -13.68
N PHE A 213 -5.55 5.46 -14.36
CA PHE A 213 -4.38 6.06 -13.72
C PHE A 213 -4.77 7.30 -12.89
N ASP A 214 -5.44 8.27 -13.51
CA ASP A 214 -5.93 9.48 -12.81
C ASP A 214 -6.98 9.12 -11.76
N VAL A 215 -7.97 8.30 -12.14
CA VAL A 215 -9.10 8.01 -11.26
C VAL A 215 -8.67 7.30 -9.98
N ALA A 216 -7.69 6.39 -10.06
CA ALA A 216 -7.13 5.73 -8.89
C ALA A 216 -6.60 6.74 -7.87
N MET A 217 -5.79 7.70 -8.31
CA MET A 217 -5.19 8.69 -7.41
C MET A 217 -6.19 9.75 -6.95
N ARG A 218 -7.01 10.24 -7.88
CA ARG A 218 -7.88 11.41 -7.68
C ARG A 218 -9.15 11.09 -6.90
N PHE A 219 -9.78 9.96 -7.18
CA PHE A 219 -11.09 9.62 -6.63
C PHE A 219 -11.07 8.39 -5.72
N LEU A 220 -10.21 7.42 -5.99
CA LEU A 220 -10.11 6.21 -5.16
C LEU A 220 -9.08 6.35 -4.03
N HIS A 221 -8.20 7.35 -4.12
CA HIS A 221 -7.08 7.57 -3.20
C HIS A 221 -6.16 6.33 -3.09
N GLU A 222 -5.94 5.66 -4.22
CA GLU A 222 -5.12 4.46 -4.37
C GLU A 222 -3.96 4.72 -5.36
N CYS A 223 -2.85 4.00 -5.20
CA CYS A 223 -1.73 4.09 -6.14
C CYS A 223 -1.95 3.14 -7.33
N PRO A 224 -2.00 3.64 -8.59
CA PRO A 224 -2.20 2.79 -9.76
C PRO A 224 -1.01 1.85 -10.04
N TRP A 225 0.19 2.18 -9.54
CA TRP A 225 1.37 1.34 -9.63
C TRP A 225 1.31 0.15 -8.66
N GLU A 226 0.90 0.39 -7.41
CA GLU A 226 0.68 -0.68 -6.44
C GLU A 226 -0.40 -1.66 -6.93
N ARG A 227 -1.48 -1.14 -7.54
CA ARG A 227 -2.50 -1.98 -8.19
C ARG A 227 -1.88 -2.91 -9.23
N LEU A 228 -1.04 -2.37 -10.11
CA LEU A 228 -0.39 -3.12 -11.18
C LEU A 228 0.55 -4.20 -10.63
N GLU A 229 1.37 -3.85 -9.63
CA GLU A 229 2.32 -4.78 -8.99
C GLU A 229 1.61 -5.92 -8.26
N GLU A 230 0.57 -5.62 -7.47
CA GLU A 230 -0.20 -6.63 -6.74
C GLU A 230 -0.99 -7.54 -7.70
N LEU A 231 -1.61 -6.98 -8.74
CA LEU A 231 -2.24 -7.79 -9.80
C LEU A 231 -1.21 -8.67 -10.49
N ARG A 232 0.02 -8.17 -10.71
CA ARG A 232 1.06 -8.95 -11.38
C ARG A 232 1.48 -10.17 -10.58
N LYS A 233 1.56 -10.04 -9.25
CA LYS A 233 1.86 -11.13 -8.32
C LYS A 233 0.77 -12.20 -8.36
N LEU A 234 -0.50 -11.80 -8.38
CA LEU A 234 -1.65 -12.70 -8.36
C LEU A 234 -1.98 -13.33 -9.72
N THR A 235 -1.60 -12.68 -10.81
CA THR A 235 -1.81 -13.18 -12.18
C THR A 235 -0.47 -13.27 -12.93
N PRO A 236 0.37 -14.30 -12.67
CA PRO A 236 1.70 -14.37 -13.23
C PRO A 236 1.76 -14.92 -14.68
N ASN A 237 0.69 -15.50 -15.21
CA ASN A 237 0.65 -16.30 -16.44
C ASN A 237 -0.06 -15.64 -17.65
N ILE A 238 -0.89 -14.61 -17.43
CA ILE A 238 -1.64 -13.91 -18.49
C ILE A 238 -0.96 -12.57 -18.81
N PRO A 239 -0.74 -12.20 -20.09
CA PRO A 239 -0.21 -10.89 -20.46
C PRO A 239 -1.11 -9.77 -19.93
N PHE A 240 -0.52 -8.69 -19.46
CA PHE A 240 -1.29 -7.50 -19.16
C PHE A 240 -1.34 -6.61 -20.39
N GLN A 241 -2.45 -5.91 -20.59
CA GLN A 241 -2.58 -4.90 -21.61
C GLN A 241 -2.95 -3.57 -20.98
N MET A 242 -2.44 -2.49 -21.58
CA MET A 242 -2.88 -1.14 -21.25
C MET A 242 -3.26 -0.34 -22.50
N LEU A 243 -4.15 0.61 -22.30
CA LEU A 243 -4.43 1.67 -23.26
C LEU A 243 -3.49 2.85 -23.00
N LEU A 244 -2.66 3.19 -23.99
CA LEU A 244 -1.70 4.28 -23.91
C LEU A 244 -1.94 5.29 -25.03
N ARG A 245 -2.06 6.58 -24.70
CA ARG A 245 -2.13 7.64 -25.73
C ARG A 245 -0.72 8.00 -26.16
N GLY A 246 -0.43 7.94 -27.46
CA GLY A 246 0.93 8.15 -27.99
C GLY A 246 1.58 9.47 -27.54
N ALA A 247 0.85 10.57 -27.59
CA ALA A 247 1.41 11.90 -27.30
C ALA A 247 1.60 12.19 -25.80
N ASN A 248 0.75 11.64 -24.94
CA ASN A 248 0.61 12.10 -23.54
C ASN A 248 0.74 10.96 -22.51
N GLY A 249 0.96 9.72 -22.97
CA GLY A 249 0.94 8.54 -22.13
C GLY A 249 -0.41 8.36 -21.45
N VAL A 250 -0.44 8.56 -20.13
CA VAL A 250 -1.66 8.51 -19.28
C VAL A 250 -2.07 9.87 -18.71
N GLY A 251 -1.40 10.95 -19.11
CA GLY A 251 -1.68 12.30 -18.62
C GLY A 251 -2.59 13.12 -19.54
N TYR A 252 -2.89 14.35 -19.09
CA TYR A 252 -3.85 15.25 -19.73
C TYR A 252 -3.21 16.40 -20.53
N THR A 253 -1.88 16.47 -20.54
CA THR A 253 -1.11 17.50 -21.27
C THR A 253 -0.09 16.86 -22.19
N ASN A 254 0.41 17.61 -23.16
CA ASN A 254 1.51 17.13 -24.00
C ASN A 254 2.79 17.05 -23.17
N TYR A 255 3.54 15.96 -23.35
CA TYR A 255 4.82 15.77 -22.68
C TYR A 255 5.93 15.64 -23.71
N PRO A 256 7.14 16.13 -23.39
CA PRO A 256 8.30 15.88 -24.24
C PRO A 256 8.62 14.37 -24.28
N ASP A 257 9.19 13.92 -25.40
CA ASP A 257 9.49 12.51 -25.68
C ASP A 257 10.22 11.81 -24.54
N ASN A 258 11.15 12.50 -23.88
CA ASN A 258 11.91 11.95 -22.76
C ASN A 258 11.01 11.52 -21.57
N VAL A 259 9.88 12.21 -21.35
CA VAL A 259 8.90 11.84 -20.33
C VAL A 259 8.09 10.63 -20.79
N ILE A 260 7.70 10.58 -22.07
CA ILE A 260 6.98 9.43 -22.64
C ILE A 260 7.85 8.18 -22.58
N PHE A 261 9.09 8.23 -23.08
CA PHE A 261 10.06 7.13 -23.01
C PHE A 261 10.40 6.73 -21.56
N LYS A 262 10.49 7.68 -20.62
CA LYS A 262 10.71 7.37 -19.19
C LYS A 262 9.47 6.90 -18.45
N SER A 263 8.27 7.13 -18.97
CA SER A 263 7.04 6.53 -18.45
C SER A 263 6.79 5.12 -19.00
N ALA A 264 7.55 4.75 -20.04
CA ALA A 264 7.60 3.43 -20.65
C ALA A 264 8.68 2.42 -20.13
N PRO A 265 9.21 2.43 -18.87
CA PRO A 265 10.33 1.56 -18.51
C PRO A 265 9.92 0.28 -17.76
N ALA A 266 10.69 -0.79 -18.02
CA ALA A 266 10.88 -2.07 -17.31
C ALA A 266 9.66 -2.87 -16.81
N GLN A 267 8.76 -2.30 -15.99
CA GLN A 267 7.54 -2.99 -15.55
C GLN A 267 6.53 -3.18 -16.70
N LEU A 268 6.54 -2.26 -17.66
CA LEU A 268 5.79 -2.32 -18.91
C LEU A 268 6.32 -3.37 -19.91
N ALA A 269 7.51 -3.93 -19.71
CA ALA A 269 8.04 -4.99 -20.58
C ALA A 269 7.21 -6.30 -20.51
N SER A 270 6.30 -6.40 -19.53
CA SER A 270 5.34 -7.50 -19.40
C SER A 270 3.90 -7.12 -19.81
N ILE A 271 3.74 -5.92 -20.39
CA ILE A 271 2.46 -5.34 -20.79
C ILE A 271 2.47 -5.15 -22.30
N THR A 272 1.54 -5.80 -23.00
CA THR A 272 1.30 -5.56 -24.42
C THR A 272 0.65 -4.17 -24.56
N LEU A 273 1.24 -3.28 -25.34
CA LEU A 273 0.72 -1.93 -25.55
C LEU A 273 -0.26 -1.93 -26.73
N ASN A 274 -1.43 -1.33 -26.52
CA ASN A 274 -2.27 -0.85 -27.63
C ASN A 274 -2.16 0.67 -27.65
N ILE A 275 -1.70 1.21 -28.77
CA ILE A 275 -1.49 2.66 -28.95
C ILE A 275 -2.64 3.18 -29.80
N ASP A 276 -3.37 4.16 -29.27
CA ASP A 276 -4.33 4.98 -30.03
C ASP A 276 -3.61 6.12 -30.76
#